data_AF-A0A4Q1AAY4-F1
#
_entry.id   AF-A0A4Q1AAY4-F1
#
_cell.length_a   1.000
_cell.length_b   1.000
_cell.length_c   1.000
_cell.angle_alpha   90.00
_cell.angle_beta   90.00
_cell.angle_gamma   90.00
#
_symmetry.space_group_name_H-M   'P 1'
#
loop_
_entity.id
_entity.type
_entity.pdbx_description
1 polymer ?
#
loop_
_entity_poly.entity_id
_entity_poly.type
_entity_poly.pdbx_seq_one_letter_code
_entity_poly.pdbx_strand_id
1 'polypeptide(L)'
;MINIDEYTRKIKYYYNLTKEKKIDSYMILAGFAGVLLGLVCGIDIINKIFAWFILFGVVIKLYDFSEEIERSIIPYDFNRLLPPPPSKD
;
A
#
# COMPACT_ATOMS: atom_id res chain seq x y z
N MET A 1 1.54 28.11 -10.32
CA MET A 1 1.77 27.41 -9.04
C MET A 1 0.91 26.17 -9.08
N ILE A 2 1.50 25.02 -9.41
CA ILE A 2 0.75 23.76 -9.50
C ILE A 2 0.17 23.50 -8.11
N ASN A 3 -1.14 23.27 -8.03
CA ASN A 3 -1.84 23.11 -6.76
C ASN A 3 -1.47 21.73 -6.17
N ILE A 4 -0.32 21.65 -5.50
CA ILE A 4 0.28 20.42 -4.93
C ILE A 4 -0.74 19.69 -4.05
N ASP A 5 -1.65 20.44 -3.42
CA ASP A 5 -2.72 19.92 -2.56
C ASP A 5 -3.72 19.01 -3.33
N GLU A 6 -4.10 19.38 -4.56
CA GLU A 6 -5.07 18.60 -5.34
C GLU A 6 -4.50 17.26 -5.79
N TYR A 7 -3.24 17.25 -6.23
CA TYR A 7 -2.55 16.02 -6.65
C TYR A 7 -2.32 15.09 -5.46
N THR A 8 -1.89 15.63 -4.32
CA THR A 8 -1.68 14.85 -3.09
C THR A 8 -2.99 14.19 -2.63
N ARG A 9 -4.10 14.92 -2.69
CA ARG A 9 -5.43 14.40 -2.35
C ARG A 9 -5.87 13.27 -3.30
N LYS A 10 -5.64 13.41 -4.60
CA LYS A 10 -5.93 12.36 -5.59
C LYS A 10 -5.09 11.10 -5.35
N ILE A 11 -3.79 11.25 -5.09
CA ILE A 11 -2.89 10.12 -4.80
C ILE A 11 -3.37 9.38 -3.54
N LYS A 12 -3.69 10.12 -2.47
CA LYS A 12 -4.20 9.53 -1.23
C LYS A 12 -5.52 8.80 -1.43
N TYR A 13 -6.42 9.36 -2.24
CA TYR A 13 -7.69 8.71 -2.60
C TYR A 13 -7.45 7.39 -3.32
N TYR A 14 -6.63 7.38 -4.38
CA TYR A 14 -6.36 6.15 -5.12
C TYR A 14 -5.65 5.10 -4.26
N TYR A 15 -4.71 5.52 -3.41
CA TYR A 15 -4.02 4.64 -2.46
C TYR A 15 -5.01 3.97 -1.48
N ASN A 16 -5.91 4.74 -0.87
CA ASN A 16 -6.97 4.19 -0.02
C ASN A 16 -7.88 3.22 -0.79
N LEU A 17 -8.20 3.53 -2.05
CA LEU A 17 -9.04 2.69 -2.89
C LEU A 17 -8.38 1.34 -3.20
N THR A 18 -7.06 1.34 -3.46
CA THR A 18 -6.26 0.11 -3.60
C THR A 18 -6.26 -0.74 -2.33
N LYS A 19 -6.20 -0.10 -1.16
CA LYS A 19 -6.20 -0.75 0.16
C LYS A 19 -7.55 -1.39 0.48
N GLU A 20 -8.66 -0.66 0.27
CA GLU A 20 -10.02 -1.19 0.45
C GLU A 20 -10.31 -2.40 -0.45
N LYS A 21 -9.83 -2.36 -1.70
CA LYS A 21 -10.04 -3.42 -2.68
C LYS A 21 -9.08 -4.61 -2.52
N LYS A 22 -8.16 -4.58 -1.54
CA LYS A 22 -7.18 -5.66 -1.28
C LYS A 22 -6.40 -6.08 -2.53
N ILE A 23 -6.01 -5.09 -3.33
CA ILE A 23 -5.34 -5.33 -4.63
C ILE A 23 -4.01 -6.08 -4.44
N ASP A 24 -3.32 -5.84 -3.33
CA ASP A 24 -2.13 -6.58 -2.88
C ASP A 24 -2.39 -8.10 -2.86
N SER A 25 -3.49 -8.51 -2.25
CA SER A 25 -3.82 -9.92 -2.03
C SER A 25 -4.23 -10.59 -3.34
N TYR A 26 -4.97 -9.88 -4.20
CA TYR A 26 -5.30 -10.37 -5.55
C TYR A 26 -4.07 -10.46 -6.46
N MET A 27 -3.13 -9.50 -6.38
CA MET A 27 -1.88 -9.57 -7.14
C MET A 27 -1.02 -10.76 -6.73
N ILE A 28 -0.88 -11.02 -5.43
CA ILE A 28 -0.16 -12.18 -4.92
C ILE A 28 -0.83 -13.47 -5.40
N LEU A 29 -2.16 -13.57 -5.32
CA LEU A 29 -2.90 -14.75 -5.74
C LEU A 29 -2.80 -15.00 -7.26
N ALA A 30 -2.93 -13.95 -8.08
CA ALA A 30 -2.74 -14.04 -9.52
C ALA A 30 -1.29 -14.43 -9.87
N GLY A 31 -0.32 -13.90 -9.14
CA GLY A 31 1.08 -14.30 -9.22
C GLY A 31 1.30 -15.78 -8.96
N PHE A 32 0.78 -16.31 -7.84
CA PHE A 32 0.88 -17.74 -7.54
C PHE A 32 0.20 -18.62 -8.58
N ALA A 33 -1.02 -18.26 -9.01
CA ALA A 33 -1.73 -19.00 -10.04
C ALA A 33 -0.95 -19.04 -11.36
N GLY A 34 -0.37 -17.91 -11.77
CA GLY A 34 0.41 -17.83 -13.01
C GLY A 34 1.75 -18.56 -12.95
N VAL A 35 2.44 -18.55 -11.80
CA VAL A 35 3.65 -19.37 -11.60
C VAL A 35 3.31 -20.86 -11.63
N LEU A 36 2.22 -21.29 -11.01
CA LEU A 36 1.78 -22.69 -11.08
C LEU A 36 1.47 -23.10 -12.52
N LEU A 37 0.77 -22.25 -13.27
CA LEU A 37 0.47 -22.51 -14.69
C LEU A 37 1.74 -22.54 -15.55
N GLY A 38 2.69 -21.62 -15.35
CA GLY A 38 3.93 -21.59 -16.11
C GLY A 38 4.82 -22.80 -15.82
N LEU A 39 4.81 -23.32 -14.58
CA LEU A 39 5.45 -24.58 -14.22
C LEU A 39 4.79 -25.79 -14.90
N VAL A 40 3.46 -25.88 -14.85
CA VAL A 40 2.72 -27.01 -15.46
C VAL A 40 2.86 -27.03 -16.97
N CYS A 41 2.82 -25.86 -17.62
CA CYS A 41 2.96 -25.75 -19.07
C CYS A 41 4.43 -25.75 -19.55
N GLY A 42 5.42 -25.71 -18.65
CA GLY A 42 6.84 -25.64 -18.99
C GLY A 42 7.27 -24.35 -19.69
N ILE A 43 6.57 -23.24 -19.45
CA ILE A 43 6.82 -21.95 -20.10
C ILE A 43 7.50 -21.00 -19.12
N ASP A 44 8.83 -20.97 -19.16
CA ASP A 44 9.67 -20.18 -18.23
C ASP A 44 9.36 -18.67 -18.24
N ILE A 45 8.91 -18.14 -19.39
CA ILE A 45 8.58 -16.71 -19.53
C ILE A 45 7.36 -16.33 -18.67
N ILE A 46 6.39 -17.24 -18.53
CA ILE A 46 5.20 -17.02 -17.71
C ILE A 46 5.62 -16.95 -16.24
N ASN A 47 6.47 -17.88 -15.79
CA ASN A 47 6.99 -17.88 -14.42
C ASN A 47 7.71 -16.56 -14.08
N LYS A 48 8.55 -16.06 -14.98
CA LYS A 48 9.26 -14.78 -14.79
C LYS A 48 8.30 -13.59 -14.67
N ILE A 49 7.27 -13.53 -15.52
CA ILE A 49 6.28 -12.44 -15.49
C ILE A 49 5.45 -12.50 -14.21
N PHE A 50 4.94 -13.66 -13.83
CA PHE A 50 4.06 -13.79 -12.67
C PHE A 50 4.81 -13.71 -11.33
N ALA A 51 6.12 -13.99 -11.30
CA ALA A 51 6.96 -13.69 -10.15
C ALA A 51 6.96 -12.19 -9.79
N TRP A 52 6.88 -11.30 -10.79
CA TRP A 52 6.76 -9.85 -10.54
C TRP A 52 5.44 -9.49 -9.86
N PHE A 53 4.34 -10.17 -10.19
CA PHE A 53 3.04 -9.95 -9.54
C PHE A 53 3.11 -10.28 -8.05
N ILE A 54 3.79 -11.37 -7.69
CA ILE A 54 4.05 -11.74 -6.30
C ILE A 54 4.92 -10.67 -5.63
N LEU A 55 6.03 -10.27 -6.26
CA LEU A 55 6.96 -9.28 -5.71
C LEU A 55 6.25 -7.96 -5.41
N PHE A 56 5.54 -7.39 -6.39
CA PHE A 56 4.84 -6.11 -6.22
C PHE A 56 3.73 -6.21 -5.16
N GLY A 57 2.96 -7.29 -5.15
CA GLY A 57 1.94 -7.50 -4.14
C GLY A 57 2.52 -7.60 -2.72
N VAL A 58 3.65 -8.29 -2.55
CA VAL A 58 4.35 -8.38 -1.26
C VAL A 58 4.92 -7.02 -0.82
N VAL A 59 5.50 -6.25 -1.74
CA VAL A 59 6.03 -4.91 -1.42
C VAL A 59 4.93 -3.97 -0.95
N ILE A 60 3.76 -3.96 -1.62
CA ILE A 60 2.61 -3.15 -1.18
C ILE A 60 2.17 -3.58 0.22
N LYS A 61 2.09 -4.89 0.47
CA LYS A 61 1.70 -5.42 1.77
C LYS A 61 2.67 -5.08 2.90
N LEU A 62 3.98 -5.08 2.61
CA LEU A 62 5.01 -4.65 3.54
C LEU A 62 4.95 -3.15 3.82
N TYR A 63 4.63 -2.34 2.81
CA TYR A 63 4.41 -0.91 2.99
C TYR A 63 3.21 -0.65 3.90
N ASP A 64 2.08 -1.31 3.65
CA ASP A 64 0.87 -1.20 4.48
C ASP A 64 1.14 -1.61 5.93
N PHE A 65 1.92 -2.68 6.13
CA PHE A 65 2.35 -3.13 7.45
C PHE A 65 3.24 -2.09 8.15
N SER A 66 4.18 -1.48 7.41
CA SER A 66 5.03 -0.41 7.95
C SER A 66 4.20 0.82 8.34
N GLU A 67 3.20 1.20 7.53
CA GLU A 67 2.30 2.33 7.83
C GLU A 67 1.48 2.06 9.09
N GLU A 68 0.96 0.84 9.24
CA GLU A 68 0.21 0.41 10.41
C GLU A 68 1.08 0.42 11.67
N ILE A 69 2.32 -0.08 11.58
CA ILE A 69 3.30 -0.02 12.66
C ILE A 69 3.59 1.43 13.05
N GLU A 70 3.87 2.31 12.09
CA GLU A 70 4.19 3.71 12.36
C GLU A 70 3.04 4.42 13.09
N ARG A 71 1.79 4.17 12.67
CA ARG A 71 0.59 4.69 13.34
C ARG A 71 0.36 4.09 14.73
N SER A 72 0.81 2.85 14.96
CA SER A 72 0.63 2.16 16.25
C SER A 72 1.72 2.50 17.27
N ILE A 73 2.95 2.75 16.83
CA ILE A 73 4.12 3.02 17.69
C ILE A 73 4.21 4.51 18.04
N ILE A 74 3.88 5.41 17.12
CA ILE A 74 3.82 6.84 17.43
C ILE A 74 2.44 7.08 18.04
N PRO A 75 2.30 7.25 19.37
CA PRO A 75 1.05 7.75 19.91
C PRO A 75 0.83 9.10 19.24
N TYR A 76 -0.29 9.26 18.54
CA TYR A 76 -0.69 10.57 18.02
C TYR A 76 -0.39 11.60 19.09
N ASP A 77 0.46 12.59 18.79
CA ASP A 77 0.69 13.70 19.70
C ASP A 77 -0.64 14.46 19.79
N PHE A 78 -1.49 14.05 20.74
CA PHE A 78 -2.80 14.64 20.95
C PHE A 78 -2.66 16.15 21.19
N ASN A 79 -1.51 16.65 21.65
CA ASN A 79 -1.25 18.08 21.80
C ASN A 79 -1.21 18.83 20.48
N ARG A 80 -0.98 18.16 19.34
CA ARG A 80 -1.08 18.75 17.99
C ARG A 80 -2.52 18.77 17.43
N LEU A 81 -3.40 17.93 17.98
CA LEU A 81 -4.82 17.86 17.60
C LEU A 81 -5.72 18.66 18.54
N LEU A 82 -5.27 18.88 19.77
CA LEU A 82 -5.94 19.76 20.71
C LEU A 82 -5.65 21.22 20.34
N PRO A 83 -6.66 22.11 20.38
CA PRO A 83 -6.39 23.54 20.26
C PRO A 83 -5.36 23.95 21.32
N PRO A 84 -4.45 24.88 20.99
CA PRO A 84 -3.46 25.34 21.96
C PRO A 84 -4.18 25.82 23.23
N PRO A 85 -3.62 25.52 24.42
CA PRO A 85 -4.25 25.93 25.67
C PRO A 85 -4.47 27.45 25.64
N PRO A 86 -5.62 27.95 26.13
CA PRO A 86 -5.87 29.38 26.17
C PRO A 86 -4.73 30.06 26.92
N SER A 87 -4.17 31.13 26.35
CA SER A 87 -3.12 31.89 27.02
C SER A 87 -3.66 32.39 28.35
N LYS A 88 -2.95 32.11 29.43
CA LYS A 88 -3.14 32.87 30.66
C LYS A 88 -2.37 34.17 30.43
N ASP A 89 -3.16 35.21 30.20
CA ASP A 89 -2.77 36.63 30.12
C ASP A 89 -2.23 37.12 28.77
#